data_AF-A0A3D2P5M0-F1
#
_entry.id   AF-A0A3D2P5M0-F1
#
_cell.length_a   1.000
_cell.length_b   1.000
_cell.length_c   1.000
_cell.angle_alpha   90.00
_cell.angle_beta   90.00
_cell.angle_gamma   90.00
#
_symmetry.space_group_name_H-M   'P 1'
#
loop_
_entity.id
_entity.type
_entity.pdbx_description
1 polymer ?
#
loop_
_entity_poly.entity_id
_entity_poly.type
_entity_poly.pdbx_seq_one_letter_code
_entity_poly.pdbx_strand_id
1 'polypeptide(L)' 'EFVGSSPEILVRVSDRHVTLRPIAGTRPRGLDAAKDLELAQELQADPKECAEHLMLL' A
#
# COMPACT_ATOMS: atom_id res chain seq x y z
N GLU A 1 -19.87 -19.73 -2.36
CA GLU A 1 -19.19 -18.67 -3.16
C GLU A 1 -18.09 -18.02 -2.34
N PHE A 2 -17.06 -17.50 -3.00
CA PHE A 2 -16.01 -16.71 -2.37
C PHE A 2 -16.18 -15.25 -2.82
N VAL A 3 -16.33 -14.34 -1.86
CA VAL A 3 -16.49 -12.90 -2.11
C VAL A 3 -15.40 -12.16 -1.33
N GLY A 4 -14.64 -11.32 -2.02
CA GLY A 4 -13.56 -10.55 -1.42
C GLY A 4 -13.22 -9.32 -2.25
N SER A 5 -12.68 -8.29 -1.59
CA SER A 5 -12.26 -7.04 -2.22
C SER A 5 -10.76 -6.88 -1.98
N SER A 6 -9.94 -7.55 -2.80
CA SER A 6 -8.47 -7.48 -2.66
C SER A 6 -7.98 -6.05 -2.89
N PRO A 7 -7.24 -5.46 -1.94
CA PRO A 7 -6.60 -4.14 -2.14
C PRO A 7 -5.32 -4.24 -2.98
N GLU A 8 -4.78 -5.45 -3.17
CA GLU A 8 -3.49 -5.68 -3.82
C GLU A 8 -3.62 -6.61 -5.04
N ILE A 9 -2.75 -6.39 -6.03
CA ILE A 9 -2.61 -7.26 -7.22
C ILE A 9 -1.39 -8.16 -7.00
N LEU A 10 -1.60 -9.48 -6.96
CA LEU A 10 -0.51 -10.44 -6.87
C LEU A 10 0.37 -10.45 -8.12
N VAL A 11 -0.21 -10.60 -9.32
CA VAL A 11 0.53 -10.50 -10.59
C VAL A 11 -0.43 -10.12 -11.71
N ARG A 12 0.03 -9.30 -12.66
CA ARG A 12 -0.67 -9.00 -13.92
C ARG A 12 0.25 -9.22 -15.10
N VAL A 13 -0.26 -9.86 -16.15
CA VAL A 13 0.46 -10.04 -17.42
C VAL A 13 -0.33 -9.38 -18.55
N SER A 14 0.29 -8.46 -19.28
CA SER A 14 -0.30 -7.80 -20.46
C SER A 14 0.77 -7.56 -21.51
N ASP A 15 0.52 -7.92 -22.77
CA ASP A 15 1.45 -7.68 -23.90
C ASP A 15 2.91 -8.06 -23.58
N ARG A 16 3.08 -9.24 -22.96
CA ARG A 16 4.38 -9.78 -22.49
C ARG A 16 5.07 -8.99 -21.37
N HIS A 17 4.39 -8.03 -20.75
CA HIS A 17 4.84 -7.33 -19.56
C HIS A 17 4.23 -7.96 -18.31
N VAL A 18 5.07 -8.21 -17.31
CA VAL A 18 4.66 -8.65 -15.97
C VAL A 18 4.67 -7.45 -15.04
N THR A 19 3.62 -7.27 -14.24
CA THR A 19 3.50 -6.20 -13.25
C THR A 19 3.14 -6.77 -11.89
N LEU A 20 3.91 -6.34 -10.88
CA LEU A 20 3.70 -6.59 -9.46
C LEU A 20 3.50 -5.22 -8.78
N ARG A 21 2.61 -5.15 -7.78
CA ARG A 21 2.37 -3.92 -6.99
C ARG A 21 2.20 -4.26 -5.51
N PRO A 22 3.27 -4.71 -4.83
CA PRO A 22 3.19 -5.04 -3.41
C PRO A 22 2.81 -3.81 -2.57
N ILE A 23 2.06 -4.02 -1.49
CA ILE A 23 1.65 -2.98 -0.55
C ILE A 23 2.12 -3.38 0.85
N ALA A 24 2.84 -2.46 1.49
CA ALA A 24 3.19 -2.50 2.91
C ALA A 24 3.21 -1.08 3.45
N GLY A 25 3.01 -0.94 4.75
CA GLY A 25 2.67 0.35 5.36
C GLY A 25 1.17 0.50 5.54
N THR A 26 0.70 0.76 6.76
CA THR A 26 -0.71 1.06 7.01
C THR A 26 -0.88 2.11 8.11
N ARG A 27 -1.81 3.03 7.88
CA ARG A 27 -2.39 3.92 8.90
C ARG A 27 -3.91 3.96 8.69
N PRO A 28 -4.71 4.21 9.76
CA PRO A 28 -6.14 4.46 9.60
C PRO A 28 -6.37 5.69 8.73
N ARG A 29 -7.55 5.80 8.13
CA ARG A 29 -7.97 7.04 7.47
C ARG A 29 -8.29 8.11 8.51
N GLY A 30 -7.99 9.36 8.19
CA GLY A 30 -8.34 10.51 9.03
C GLY A 30 -9.84 10.76 9.09
N LEU A 31 -10.29 11.43 10.16
CA LEU A 31 -11.69 11.86 10.31
C LEU A 31 -12.05 13.02 9.37
N ASP A 32 -11.03 13.74 8.90
CA ASP A 32 -11.12 14.82 7.93
C ASP A 32 -9.86 14.84 7.05
N ALA A 33 -9.85 15.72 6.04
CA ALA A 33 -8.75 15.81 5.08
C ALA A 33 -7.42 16.23 5.72
N ALA A 34 -7.45 17.05 6.78
CA ALA A 34 -6.23 17.51 7.43
C ALA A 34 -5.58 16.37 8.21
N LYS A 35 -6.38 15.62 8.99
CA LYS A 35 -5.88 14.48 9.75
C LYS A 35 -5.43 13.34 8.84
N ASP A 36 -6.12 13.14 7.72
CA ASP A 36 -5.73 12.12 6.74
C ASP A 36 -4.37 12.41 6.11
N LEU A 37 -4.11 13.68 5.79
CA LEU A 37 -2.81 14.12 5.28
C LEU A 37 -1.70 13.95 6.32
N GLU A 38 -1.98 14.29 7.58
CA GLU A 38 -1.03 14.09 8.68
C GLU A 38 -0.65 12.61 8.83
N LEU A 39 -1.63 11.70 8.85
CA LEU A 39 -1.40 10.26 8.95
C LEU A 39 -0.64 9.70 7.75
N ALA A 40 -0.90 10.21 6.54
CA ALA A 40 -0.15 9.83 5.35
C ALA A 40 1.32 10.28 5.43
N GLN A 41 1.58 11.50 5.90
CA GLN A 41 2.94 12.00 6.11
C GLN A 41 3.68 11.23 7.20
N GLU A 42 2.99 10.88 8.29
CA GLU A 42 3.53 10.05 9.37
C GLU A 42 3.96 8.68 8.84
N LEU A 43 3.10 8.01 8.05
CA LEU A 43 3.42 6.72 7.43
C LEU A 43 4.64 6.81 6.52
N GLN A 44 4.72 7.86 5.71
CA GLN A 44 5.83 8.08 4.78
C GLN A 44 7.16 8.36 5.49
N ALA A 45 7.12 8.93 6.69
CA ALA A 45 8.30 9.24 7.49
C ALA A 45 8.74 8.11 8.43
N ASP A 46 7.92 7.08 8.62
CA ASP A 46 8.22 5.97 9.53
C ASP A 46 9.33 5.08 8.95
N PRO A 47 10.53 5.04 9.58
CA PRO A 47 11.66 4.27 9.06
C PRO A 47 11.41 2.76 9.05
N LYS A 48 10.55 2.26 9.96
CA LYS A 48 10.18 0.85 10.00
C LYS A 48 9.32 0.50 8.79
N GLU A 49 8.24 1.25 8.56
CA GLU A 49 7.30 0.98 7.47
C GLU A 49 7.99 1.15 6.11
N CYS A 50 8.89 2.13 5.98
CA CYS A 50 9.73 2.29 4.79
C CYS A 50 10.65 1.08 4.57
N ALA A 51 11.28 0.56 5.62
CA ALA A 51 12.14 -0.62 5.52
C ALA A 51 11.34 -1.87 5.13
N GLU A 52 10.17 -2.08 5.73
CA GLU A 52 9.29 -3.20 5.39
C GLU A 52 8.80 -3.12 3.94
N HIS A 53 8.41 -1.92 3.47
CA HIS A 53 8.00 -1.74 2.08
C HIS A 53 9.14 -1.99 1.09
N LEU A 54 10.35 -1.53 1.42
CA LEU A 54 11.54 -1.74 0.57
C LEU A 54 11.93 -3.23 0.48
N MET A 55 11.70 -4.01 1.54
CA MET A 55 11.94 -5.46 1.51
C MET A 55 11.05 -6.22 0.52
N LEU A 56 9.94 -5.64 0.06
CA LEU A 56 9.03 -6.25 -0.92
C LEU A 56 9.41 -6.01 -2.39
N LEU A 57 10.40 -5.16 -2.66
CA LEU A 57 10.89 -4.80 -4.00
C LEU A 57 12.17 -5.57 -4.37
#